data_AF-A0A444Y680-F1
#
_entry.id   AF-A0A444Y680-F1
#
_cell.length_a   1.000
_cell.length_b   1.000
_cell.length_c   1.000
_cell.angle_alpha   90.00
_cell.angle_beta   90.00
_cell.angle_gamma   90.00
#
_symmetry.space_group_name_H-M   'P 1'
#
loop_
_entity.id
_entity.type
_entity.pdbx_description
1 polymer ?
#
loop_
_entity_poly.entity_id
_entity_poly.type
_entity_poly.pdbx_seq_one_letter_code
_entity_poly.pdbx_strand_id
1 'polypeptide(L)'
;MEAGNGGRSGGVSFPSNGSNGSSASMRTRRKTHGESCFCGLKDVIKKSGTTENSDRLFHECPRYRKGSHCNYFKWVDDDDYQGVTEGGTKKDYQTDLQVESDYDEWRLKVAWRLGSLEAEVKALKLLIIFMFVVVVINVILCCLLCSSK
;
A
#
# COMPACT_ATOMS: atom_id res chain seq x y z
N MET A 1 -29.43 84.73 7.09
CA MET A 1 -28.37 84.55 6.08
C MET A 1 -27.33 85.61 6.36
N GLU A 2 -26.17 85.23 6.90
CA GLU A 2 -24.95 86.02 6.89
C GLU A 2 -23.76 85.05 6.92
N ALA A 3 -22.81 85.32 6.02
CA ALA A 3 -21.54 84.62 5.83
C ALA A 3 -20.55 85.03 6.95
N GLY A 4 -19.49 84.32 7.34
CA GLY A 4 -18.60 83.39 6.65
C GLY A 4 -17.16 83.91 6.84
N ASN A 5 -16.37 83.25 7.71
CA ASN A 5 -14.88 83.14 7.72
C ASN A 5 -14.51 82.40 9.03
N GLY A 6 -13.57 81.46 9.17
CA GLY A 6 -12.44 80.97 8.38
C GLY A 6 -11.40 80.50 9.41
N GLY A 7 -10.83 79.29 9.28
CA GLY A 7 -9.78 78.85 10.22
C GLY A 7 -9.42 77.37 10.15
N ARG A 8 -8.26 77.09 9.54
CA ARG A 8 -7.57 75.81 9.33
C ARG A 8 -7.25 75.04 10.63
N SER A 9 -7.18 73.71 10.54
CA SER A 9 -5.99 72.84 10.84
C SER A 9 -6.36 71.52 11.51
N GLY A 10 -5.73 70.42 11.07
CA GLY A 10 -5.54 69.22 11.91
C GLY A 10 -6.29 67.97 11.42
N GLY A 11 -5.65 67.21 10.53
CA GLY A 11 -6.09 65.86 10.23
C GLY A 11 -5.80 64.90 11.39
N VAL A 12 -6.72 63.95 11.59
CA VAL A 12 -6.42 62.62 12.15
C VAL A 12 -7.39 61.63 11.51
N SER A 13 -6.83 60.74 10.71
CA SER A 13 -7.52 59.61 10.09
C SER A 13 -7.80 58.54 11.16
N PHE A 14 -9.05 58.11 11.30
CA PHE A 14 -9.38 56.88 12.04
C PHE A 14 -9.78 55.79 11.04
N PRO A 15 -9.18 54.59 11.09
CA PRO A 15 -9.40 53.58 10.07
C PRO A 15 -10.74 52.86 10.28
N SER A 16 -11.59 52.93 9.27
CA SER A 16 -12.58 51.91 8.96
C SER A 16 -11.87 50.72 8.33
N ASN A 17 -11.78 49.59 9.02
CA ASN A 17 -11.47 48.35 8.33
C ASN A 17 -12.03 47.11 9.02
N GLY A 18 -13.03 46.52 8.36
CA GLY A 18 -13.11 45.10 8.10
C GLY A 18 -13.20 44.18 9.31
N SER A 19 -14.41 43.71 9.59
CA SER A 19 -14.66 42.41 10.21
C SER A 19 -14.03 41.31 9.35
N ASN A 20 -12.74 41.05 9.55
CA ASN A 20 -12.06 39.89 8.97
C ASN A 20 -12.45 38.66 9.78
N GLY A 21 -13.60 38.10 9.39
CA GLY A 21 -14.08 36.81 9.86
C GLY A 21 -12.97 35.76 9.81
N SER A 22 -12.77 35.12 10.96
CA SER A 22 -11.73 34.15 11.27
C SER A 22 -11.71 32.94 10.33
N SER A 23 -11.20 33.14 9.11
CA SER A 23 -11.01 32.07 8.13
C SER A 23 -9.71 31.28 8.38
N ALA A 24 -8.78 31.86 9.15
CA ALA A 24 -7.55 31.19 9.55
C ALA A 24 -7.82 30.02 10.52
N SER A 25 -8.79 30.17 11.45
CA SER A 25 -9.13 29.11 12.41
C SER A 25 -9.74 27.88 11.73
N MET A 26 -10.61 28.08 10.73
CA MET A 26 -11.14 26.98 9.90
C MET A 26 -10.07 26.32 9.04
N ARG A 27 -9.09 27.08 8.52
CA ARG A 27 -7.96 26.54 7.74
C ARG A 27 -6.98 25.75 8.59
N THR A 28 -6.69 26.21 9.81
CA THR A 28 -5.78 25.50 10.73
C THR A 28 -6.43 24.25 11.34
N ARG A 29 -7.76 24.24 11.55
CA ARG A 29 -8.48 23.06 12.06
C ARG A 29 -8.52 21.88 11.07
N ARG A 30 -8.27 22.12 9.78
CA ARG A 30 -8.10 21.07 8.76
C ARG A 30 -6.70 20.46 8.73
N LYS A 31 -5.68 21.13 9.28
CA LYS A 31 -4.30 20.62 9.29
C LYS A 31 -4.02 19.58 10.40
N THR A 32 -4.97 19.34 11.29
CA THR A 32 -4.81 18.41 12.42
C THR A 32 -5.93 17.38 12.53
N HIS A 33 -6.72 17.18 11.47
CA HIS A 33 -7.49 15.96 11.35
C HIS A 33 -6.57 14.94 10.71
N GLY A 34 -6.04 14.01 11.51
CA GLY A 34 -5.28 12.87 11.02
C GLY A 34 -6.00 12.29 9.82
N GLU A 35 -5.27 12.22 8.71
CA GLU A 35 -5.77 11.86 7.40
C GLU A 35 -6.54 10.55 7.54
N SER A 36 -7.86 10.66 7.41
CA SER A 36 -8.79 9.58 7.67
C SER A 36 -9.68 9.45 6.46
N CYS A 37 -9.89 8.21 6.06
CA CYS A 37 -10.78 7.89 4.98
C CYS A 37 -12.23 8.24 5.33
N PHE A 38 -13.14 8.24 4.36
CA PHE A 38 -14.56 8.55 4.60
C PHE A 38 -15.28 7.57 5.52
N CYS A 39 -14.65 6.45 5.91
CA CYS A 39 -15.14 5.57 6.98
C CYS A 39 -14.79 6.07 8.39
N GLY A 40 -14.08 7.20 8.53
CA GLY A 40 -13.55 7.70 9.80
C GLY A 40 -12.36 6.89 10.35
N LEU A 41 -11.78 6.00 9.53
CA LEU A 41 -10.58 5.25 9.89
C LEU A 41 -9.34 6.00 9.40
N LYS A 42 -8.24 5.94 10.16
CA LYS A 42 -6.94 6.42 9.71
C LYS A 42 -6.57 5.78 8.38
N ASP A 43 -6.18 6.58 7.40
CA ASP A 43 -5.77 6.06 6.09
C ASP A 43 -4.38 5.40 6.15
N VAL A 44 -4.08 4.62 5.11
CA VAL A 44 -2.78 3.93 4.95
C VAL A 44 -2.08 4.45 3.71
N ILE A 45 -0.74 4.59 3.77
CA ILE A 45 0.06 5.05 2.64
C ILE A 45 0.56 3.83 1.86
N LYS A 46 0.38 3.85 0.55
CA LYS A 46 0.85 2.80 -0.38
C LYS A 46 1.62 3.38 -1.53
N LYS A 47 2.50 2.55 -2.10
CA LYS A 47 3.25 2.84 -3.31
C LYS A 47 2.45 2.45 -4.55
N SER A 48 2.35 3.34 -5.53
CA SER A 48 1.71 3.05 -6.81
C SER A 48 2.54 2.02 -7.59
N GLY A 49 1.85 1.00 -8.11
CA GLY A 49 2.41 -0.03 -8.99
C GLY A 49 2.14 0.21 -10.48
N THR A 50 1.64 1.40 -10.85
CA THR A 50 1.39 1.73 -12.26
C THR A 50 2.66 2.22 -12.93
N THR A 51 2.84 1.91 -14.22
CA THR A 51 4.02 2.33 -15.00
C THR A 51 4.11 3.85 -15.16
N GLU A 52 2.97 4.53 -15.14
CA GLU A 52 2.86 6.00 -15.27
C GLU A 52 3.14 6.73 -13.95
N ASN A 53 2.84 6.11 -12.81
CA ASN A 53 3.10 6.66 -11.48
C ASN A 53 4.00 5.71 -10.69
N SER A 54 5.15 5.34 -11.25
CA SER A 54 6.14 4.53 -10.55
C SER A 54 6.67 5.30 -9.35
N ASP A 55 6.74 4.64 -8.20
CA ASP A 55 7.29 5.18 -6.95
C ASP A 55 6.50 6.28 -6.23
N ARG A 56 5.35 6.72 -6.77
CA ARG A 56 4.50 7.72 -6.12
C ARG A 56 3.67 7.10 -4.98
N LEU A 57 3.59 7.79 -3.85
CA LEU A 57 2.83 7.36 -2.67
C LEU A 57 1.40 7.93 -2.66
N PHE A 58 0.44 7.16 -2.18
CA PHE A 58 -0.96 7.59 -2.02
C PHE A 58 -1.58 7.05 -0.73
N HIS A 59 -2.52 7.80 -0.16
CA HIS A 59 -3.39 7.38 0.93
C HIS A 59 -4.56 6.55 0.41
N GLU A 60 -4.89 5.47 1.09
CA GLU A 60 -6.01 4.58 0.77
C GLU A 60 -6.82 4.21 2.02
N CYS A 61 -8.10 3.86 1.83
CA CYS A 61 -8.91 3.23 2.87
C CYS A 61 -8.32 1.87 3.31
N PRO A 62 -8.12 1.61 4.62
CA PRO A 62 -7.63 0.32 5.11
C PRO A 62 -8.54 -0.87 4.77
N ARG A 63 -9.81 -0.61 4.48
CA ARG A 63 -10.79 -1.64 4.12
C ARG A 63 -10.84 -1.96 2.63
N TYR A 64 -10.00 -1.34 1.78
CA TYR A 64 -10.10 -1.47 0.33
C TYR A 64 -10.21 -2.93 -0.15
N ARG A 65 -9.40 -3.84 0.40
CA ARG A 65 -9.44 -5.28 0.08
C ARG A 65 -10.57 -6.07 0.76
N LYS A 66 -11.30 -5.49 1.71
CA LYS A 66 -12.33 -6.14 2.55
C LYS A 66 -13.75 -5.93 2.04
N GLY A 67 -13.94 -5.33 0.87
CA GLY A 67 -15.25 -5.12 0.23
C GLY A 67 -16.09 -3.97 0.82
N SER A 68 -16.13 -3.81 2.15
CA SER A 68 -16.83 -2.70 2.81
C SER A 68 -15.94 -1.45 2.95
N HIS A 69 -15.60 -0.81 1.84
CA HIS A 69 -14.68 0.33 1.77
C HIS A 69 -15.35 1.57 1.17
N CYS A 70 -14.74 2.73 1.42
CA CYS A 70 -15.26 4.02 0.96
C CYS A 70 -14.57 4.58 -0.28
N ASN A 71 -13.73 3.79 -0.97
CA ASN A 71 -12.96 4.23 -2.14
C ASN A 71 -12.10 5.49 -1.91
N TYR A 72 -11.71 5.76 -0.67
CA TYR A 72 -10.85 6.89 -0.36
C TYR A 72 -9.47 6.70 -1.02
N PHE A 73 -9.05 7.72 -1.76
CA PHE A 73 -7.79 7.81 -2.47
C PHE A 73 -7.31 9.26 -2.49
N LYS A 74 -6.05 9.51 -2.09
CA LYS A 74 -5.41 10.84 -2.14
C LYS A 74 -3.93 10.66 -2.43
N TRP A 75 -3.34 11.40 -3.35
CA TRP A 75 -1.88 11.38 -3.53
C TRP A 75 -1.18 12.02 -2.33
N VAL A 76 -0.01 11.50 -1.95
CA VAL A 76 0.90 12.18 -1.01
C VAL A 76 1.56 13.33 -1.78
N ASP A 77 1.46 14.55 -1.25
CA ASP A 77 2.17 15.71 -1.80
C ASP A 77 3.54 15.89 -1.10
N ASP A 78 4.49 16.54 -1.75
CA ASP A 78 5.87 16.71 -1.23
C ASP A 78 5.92 17.47 0.11
N ASP A 79 4.93 18.31 0.40
CA ASP A 79 4.80 19.05 1.67
C ASP A 79 4.35 18.15 2.84
N ASP A 80 3.71 17.02 2.56
CA ASP A 80 3.33 16.01 3.56
C ASP A 80 4.54 15.13 3.96
N TYR A 81 5.65 15.21 3.21
CA TYR A 81 6.90 14.50 3.48
C TYR A 81 7.60 14.98 4.78
N GLN A 82 7.41 16.25 5.16
CA GLN A 82 8.04 16.82 6.36
C GLN A 82 7.41 16.32 7.68
N GLY A 83 6.23 15.69 7.64
CA GLY A 83 5.59 15.08 8.81
C GLY A 83 6.03 13.63 9.09
N VAL A 84 6.61 12.96 8.08
CA VAL A 84 6.95 11.53 8.16
C VAL A 84 8.25 11.29 8.93
N THR A 85 9.15 12.28 8.98
CA THR A 85 10.48 12.11 9.59
C THR A 85 10.58 12.52 11.06
N GLU A 86 9.66 13.34 11.59
CA GLU A 86 9.79 13.85 12.98
C GLU A 86 8.56 13.61 13.86
N GLY A 87 7.44 13.14 13.30
CA GLY A 87 6.20 12.83 14.04
C GLY A 87 5.93 11.34 14.25
N GLY A 88 6.98 10.51 14.21
CA GLY A 88 6.93 9.05 14.29
C GLY A 88 6.26 8.52 15.57
N THR A 89 4.93 8.56 15.62
CA THR A 89 4.16 7.86 16.64
C THR A 89 4.35 6.38 16.40
N LYS A 90 4.99 5.76 17.39
CA LYS A 90 5.68 4.48 17.32
C LYS A 90 4.77 3.23 17.19
N LYS A 91 3.57 3.34 16.63
CA LYS A 91 2.53 2.29 16.73
C LYS A 91 1.96 1.80 15.39
N ASP A 92 2.15 2.53 14.29
CA ASP A 92 1.36 2.29 13.07
C ASP A 92 2.16 1.55 12.00
N TYR A 93 3.49 1.63 12.05
CA TYR A 93 4.40 0.84 11.23
C TYR A 93 4.33 -0.67 11.58
N GLN A 94 3.88 -1.01 12.79
CA GLN A 94 3.94 -2.39 13.28
C GLN A 94 2.88 -3.27 12.61
N THR A 95 1.72 -2.72 12.25
CA THR A 95 0.64 -3.49 11.61
C THR A 95 0.88 -3.66 10.10
N ASP A 96 1.43 -2.66 9.41
CA ASP A 96 1.80 -2.80 7.99
C ASP A 96 2.98 -3.74 7.79
N LEU A 97 4.01 -3.69 8.67
CA LEU A 97 5.09 -4.69 8.68
C LEU A 97 4.57 -6.11 8.95
N GLN A 98 3.57 -6.27 9.82
CA GLN A 98 2.96 -7.57 10.07
C GLN A 98 2.20 -8.11 8.86
N VAL A 99 1.48 -7.25 8.15
CA VAL A 99 0.74 -7.64 6.95
C VAL A 99 1.70 -8.03 5.82
N GLU A 100 2.74 -7.23 5.55
CA GLU A 100 3.80 -7.57 4.57
C GLU A 100 4.51 -8.89 4.95
N SER A 101 4.85 -9.06 6.24
CA SER A 101 5.46 -10.29 6.76
C SER A 101 4.58 -11.53 6.60
N ASP A 102 3.25 -11.41 6.79
CA ASP A 102 2.31 -12.53 6.63
C ASP A 102 2.17 -12.93 5.15
N TYR A 103 2.20 -11.96 4.23
CA TYR A 103 2.24 -12.23 2.79
C TYR A 103 3.56 -12.93 2.37
N ASP A 104 4.70 -12.48 2.88
CA ASP A 104 6.01 -13.09 2.60
C ASP A 104 6.11 -14.50 3.20
N GLU A 105 5.61 -14.71 4.43
CA GLU A 105 5.55 -16.04 5.04
C GLU A 105 4.69 -16.99 4.21
N TRP A 106 3.50 -16.57 3.81
CA TRP A 106 2.61 -17.38 2.98
C TRP A 106 3.25 -17.72 1.64
N ARG A 107 3.94 -16.77 1.00
CA ARG A 107 4.66 -16.99 -0.26
C ARG A 107 5.77 -18.01 -0.12
N LEU A 108 6.59 -17.92 0.92
CA LEU A 108 7.65 -18.90 1.19
C LEU A 108 7.07 -20.29 1.44
N LYS A 109 5.96 -20.38 2.18
CA LYS A 109 5.25 -21.64 2.45
C LYS A 109 4.73 -22.28 1.16
N VAL A 110 4.10 -21.50 0.28
CA VAL A 110 3.62 -21.98 -1.02
C VAL A 110 4.78 -22.39 -1.94
N ALA A 111 5.84 -21.58 -2.01
CA ALA A 111 7.02 -21.88 -2.81
C ALA A 111 7.68 -23.20 -2.37
N TRP A 112 7.83 -23.42 -1.07
CA TRP A 112 8.34 -24.68 -0.52
C TRP A 112 7.44 -25.88 -0.83
N ARG A 113 6.12 -25.73 -0.68
CA ARG A 113 5.16 -26.80 -1.00
C ARG A 113 5.20 -27.16 -2.49
N LEU A 114 5.28 -26.16 -3.36
CA LEU A 114 5.38 -26.35 -4.81
C LEU A 114 6.69 -27.04 -5.18
N GLY A 115 7.82 -26.60 -4.62
CA GLY A 115 9.12 -27.22 -4.85
C GLY A 115 9.20 -28.67 -4.34
N SER A 116 8.62 -28.94 -3.17
CA SER A 116 8.54 -30.30 -2.61
C SER A 116 7.70 -31.21 -3.52
N LEU A 117 6.52 -30.75 -3.95
CA LEU A 117 5.66 -31.50 -4.86
C LEU A 117 6.34 -31.75 -6.20
N GLU A 118 7.06 -30.76 -6.73
CA GLU A 118 7.82 -30.91 -7.97
C GLU A 118 8.91 -31.98 -7.85
N ALA A 119 9.62 -32.03 -6.72
CA ALA A 119 10.64 -33.05 -6.46
C ALA A 119 10.02 -34.46 -6.36
N GLU A 120 8.89 -34.60 -5.66
CA GLU A 120 8.15 -35.87 -5.57
C GLU A 120 7.63 -36.33 -6.93
N VAL A 121 7.08 -35.42 -7.75
CA VAL A 121 6.63 -35.73 -9.12
C VAL A 121 7.81 -36.16 -9.99
N LYS A 122 8.97 -35.50 -9.89
CA LYS A 122 10.18 -35.92 -10.62
C LYS A 122 10.65 -37.30 -10.16
N ALA A 123 10.66 -37.57 -8.85
CA ALA A 123 11.02 -38.88 -8.31
C ALA A 123 10.05 -39.98 -8.77
N LEU A 124 8.73 -39.75 -8.68
CA LEU A 124 7.72 -40.68 -9.16
C LEU A 124 7.85 -40.96 -10.67
N LYS A 125 8.10 -39.92 -11.48
CA LYS A 125 8.37 -40.11 -12.92
C LYS A 125 9.59 -40.98 -13.17
N LEU A 126 10.70 -40.74 -12.45
CA LEU A 126 11.91 -41.57 -12.56
C LEU A 126 11.66 -43.02 -12.10
N LEU A 127 10.89 -43.22 -11.03
CA LEU A 127 10.52 -44.56 -10.56
C LEU A 127 9.66 -45.31 -11.57
N ILE A 128 8.68 -44.65 -12.19
CA ILE A 128 7.86 -45.25 -13.26
C ILE A 128 8.73 -45.66 -14.44
N ILE A 129 9.65 -44.80 -14.88
CA ILE A 129 10.60 -45.10 -15.97
C ILE A 129 11.48 -46.31 -15.59
N PHE A 130 12.03 -46.32 -14.37
CA PHE A 130 12.87 -47.41 -13.89
C PHE A 130 12.12 -48.76 -13.88
N MET A 131 10.88 -48.78 -13.37
CA MET A 131 10.03 -49.96 -13.37
C MET A 131 9.76 -50.47 -14.79
N PHE A 132 9.47 -49.57 -15.74
CA PHE A 132 9.27 -49.94 -17.13
C PHE A 132 10.51 -50.59 -17.75
N VAL A 133 11.70 -50.02 -17.51
CA VAL A 133 12.97 -50.56 -17.99
C VAL A 133 13.24 -51.96 -17.40
N VAL A 134 13.00 -52.16 -16.11
CA VAL A 134 13.16 -53.46 -15.45
C VAL A 134 12.25 -54.51 -16.08
N VAL A 135 10.98 -54.18 -16.36
CA VAL A 135 10.05 -55.10 -17.03
C VAL A 135 10.55 -55.47 -18.44
N VAL A 136 11.00 -54.49 -19.22
CA VAL A 136 11.54 -54.73 -20.57
C VAL A 136 12.78 -55.63 -20.53
N ILE A 137 13.71 -55.40 -19.61
CA ILE A 137 14.92 -56.25 -19.44
C ILE A 137 14.53 -57.69 -19.12
N ASN A 138 13.58 -57.89 -18.19
CA ASN A 138 13.11 -59.23 -17.84
C ASN A 138 12.47 -59.94 -19.04
N VAL A 139 11.64 -59.25 -19.83
CA VAL A 139 11.06 -59.80 -21.06
C VAL A 139 12.15 -60.22 -22.05
N ILE A 140 13.15 -59.37 -22.28
CA ILE A 140 14.28 -59.68 -23.17
C ILE A 140 15.03 -60.93 -22.65
N LEU A 141 15.33 -60.99 -21.36
CA LEU A 141 16.03 -62.13 -20.74
C LEU A 141 15.23 -63.42 -20.91
N CYS A 142 13.91 -63.39 -20.68
CA CYS A 142 13.03 -64.53 -20.92
C CYS A 142 13.09 -64.97 -22.40
N CYS A 143 12.99 -64.05 -23.35
CA CYS A 143 13.07 -64.36 -24.78
C CYS A 143 14.40 -65.01 -25.16
N LEU A 144 15.52 -64.53 -24.61
CA LEU A 144 16.85 -65.10 -24.88
C LEU A 144 17.00 -66.51 -24.29
N LEU A 145 16.51 -66.73 -23.07
CA LEU A 145 16.54 -68.04 -22.42
C LEU A 145 15.62 -69.06 -23.12
N CYS A 146 14.47 -68.62 -23.63
CA CYS A 146 13.57 -69.45 -24.42
C CYS A 146 14.15 -69.79 -25.80
N SER A 147 14.86 -68.86 -26.44
CA SER A 147 15.50 -69.09 -27.75
C SER A 147 16.74 -69.98 -27.68
N SER A 148 17.33 -70.12 -26.49
CA SER A 148 18.54 -70.93 -26.26
C SER A 148 18.24 -72.38 -25.84
N LYS A 149 16.98 -72.75 -25.65
CA LYS A 149 16.53 -74.13 -25.41
C LYS A 149 16.01 -74.74 -26.70
#